data_AF-A0A524FDU3-F1
#
_entry.id   AF-A0A524FDU3-F1
#
_cell.length_a   1.000
_cell.length_b   1.000
_cell.length_c   1.000
_cell.angle_alpha   90.00
_cell.angle_beta   90.00
_cell.angle_gamma   90.00
#
_symmetry.space_group_name_H-M   'P 1'
#
loop_
_entity.id
_entity.type
_entity.pdbx_description
1 polymer ?
#
loop_
_entity_poly.entity_id
_entity_poly.type
_entity_poly.pdbx_seq_one_letter_code
_entity_poly.pdbx_strand_id
1 'polypeptide(L)'
;MKLNRLKSIAYNAIRTSTGDEKGYMLDPFEHYTPEFEIEIDLLTGKLTPDMEGDDVERYYMSIHKWFHEVLPKEGIPLDSIEKAVIQLSPKEKKCIIHAQGREFKASVSFKKS
;
A
#
# COMPACT_ATOMS: atom_id res chain seq x y z
N MET A 1 3.26 7.59 20.40
CA MET A 1 3.29 7.35 18.95
C MET A 1 2.85 8.62 18.23
N LYS A 2 3.64 9.21 17.32
CA LYS A 2 3.24 10.45 16.63
C LYS A 2 2.22 10.09 15.54
N LEU A 3 0.93 10.28 15.79
CA LEU A 3 -0.20 10.01 14.88
C LEU A 3 0.02 10.51 13.44
N ASN A 4 0.76 11.60 13.28
CA ASN A 4 1.12 12.16 11.96
C ASN A 4 2.00 11.21 11.11
N ARG A 5 2.75 10.30 11.74
CA ARG A 5 3.62 9.34 11.05
C ARG A 5 2.82 8.29 10.30
N LEU A 6 1.78 7.70 10.89
CA LEU A 6 0.93 6.73 10.21
C LEU A 6 0.20 7.33 9.00
N LYS A 7 -0.26 8.58 9.12
CA LYS A 7 -0.84 9.29 7.96
C LYS A 7 0.20 9.50 6.85
N SER A 8 1.44 9.84 7.20
CA SER A 8 2.53 9.96 6.24
C SER A 8 2.91 8.62 5.61
N ILE A 9 2.91 7.54 6.39
CA ILE A 9 3.19 6.18 5.92
C ILE A 9 2.08 5.74 4.96
N ALA A 10 0.80 5.96 5.28
CA ALA A 10 -0.31 5.67 4.37
C ALA A 10 -0.18 6.45 3.04
N TYR A 11 0.21 7.72 3.11
CA TYR A 11 0.44 8.54 1.93
C TYR A 11 1.65 8.07 1.11
N ASN A 12 2.74 7.68 1.77
CA ASN A 12 3.89 7.09 1.10
C ASN A 12 3.48 5.76 0.47
N ALA A 13 2.81 4.84 1.18
CA ALA A 13 2.38 3.55 0.63
C ALA A 13 1.60 3.67 -0.70
N ILE A 14 0.78 4.72 -0.87
CA ILE A 14 0.07 4.95 -2.14
C ILE A 14 0.88 5.66 -3.22
N ARG A 15 1.90 6.45 -2.84
CA ARG A 15 2.73 7.26 -3.75
C ARG A 15 4.13 6.71 -4.00
N THR A 16 4.57 5.76 -3.20
CA THR A 16 5.90 5.17 -3.28
C THR A 16 5.94 4.38 -4.56
N SER A 17 6.64 4.90 -5.56
CA SER A 17 7.24 4.11 -6.63
C SER A 17 8.45 3.38 -6.02
N THR A 18 8.20 2.17 -5.52
CA THR A 18 9.25 1.32 -4.96
C THR A 18 9.77 0.42 -6.06
N GLY A 19 11.07 0.47 -6.31
CA GLY A 19 11.75 -0.46 -7.22
C GLY A 19 12.26 -1.67 -6.46
N ASP A 20 12.28 -2.83 -7.12
CA ASP A 20 13.03 -3.99 -6.65
C ASP A 20 14.52 -3.85 -7.04
N GLU A 21 15.34 -4.83 -6.64
CA GLU A 21 16.77 -4.90 -6.97
C GLU A 21 17.07 -4.96 -8.48
N LYS A 22 16.03 -5.10 -9.33
CA LYS A 22 16.12 -5.15 -10.80
C LYS A 22 15.79 -3.81 -11.48
N GLY A 23 15.45 -2.78 -10.72
CA GLY A 23 15.26 -1.41 -11.21
C GLY A 23 13.80 -1.07 -11.48
N TYR A 24 13.47 0.22 -11.24
CA TYR A 24 12.21 0.92 -11.50
C TYR A 24 11.01 0.03 -11.88
N MET A 25 10.18 -0.33 -10.90
CA MET A 25 8.77 -0.59 -11.17
C MET A 25 8.02 0.72 -11.04
N LEU A 26 7.60 1.26 -12.18
CA LEU A 26 6.43 2.14 -12.21
C LEU A 26 5.27 1.35 -11.58
N ASP A 27 4.40 2.02 -10.81
CA ASP A 27 3.18 1.36 -10.35
C ASP A 27 2.50 0.78 -11.58
N PRO A 28 2.32 -0.56 -11.69
CA PRO A 28 1.66 -1.14 -12.86
C PRO A 28 0.28 -0.49 -13.06
N PHE A 29 -0.31 0.05 -11.98
CA PHE A 29 -1.57 0.76 -12.00
C PHE A 29 -1.52 2.23 -12.46
N GLU A 30 -0.33 2.84 -12.58
CA GLU A 30 -0.20 4.12 -13.29
C GLU A 30 -0.31 3.93 -14.82
N HIS A 31 -0.13 2.71 -15.32
CA HIS A 31 -0.27 2.34 -16.73
C HIS A 31 -1.51 1.49 -17.03
N TYR A 32 -2.15 0.95 -16.00
CA TYR A 32 -3.34 0.11 -16.11
C TYR A 32 -4.36 0.45 -15.01
N THR A 33 -5.52 0.96 -15.38
CA THR A 33 -6.63 1.12 -14.42
C THR A 33 -7.21 -0.26 -14.12
N PRO A 34 -7.34 -0.69 -12.86
CA PRO A 34 -7.95 -1.98 -12.55
C PRO A 34 -9.40 -1.99 -13.04
N GLU A 35 -9.84 -3.11 -13.62
CA GLU A 35 -11.25 -3.29 -14.01
C GLU A 35 -12.17 -3.59 -12.79
N PHE A 36 -11.59 -4.08 -11.70
CA PHE A 36 -12.29 -4.47 -10.47
C PHE A 36 -11.49 -4.07 -9.22
N GLU A 37 -12.10 -4.20 -8.05
CA GLU A 37 -11.45 -3.86 -6.78
C GLU A 37 -10.41 -4.92 -6.38
N ILE A 38 -9.20 -4.47 -6.08
CA ILE A 38 -8.10 -5.30 -5.58
C ILE A 38 -7.74 -4.78 -4.19
N GLU A 39 -7.73 -5.66 -3.20
CA GLU A 39 -7.23 -5.38 -1.85
C GLU A 39 -5.86 -6.03 -1.67
N ILE A 40 -4.93 -5.26 -1.09
CA ILE A 40 -3.58 -5.71 -0.74
C ILE A 40 -3.41 -5.53 0.76
N ASP A 41 -3.25 -6.63 1.48
CA ASP A 41 -2.94 -6.62 2.90
C ASP A 41 -1.44 -6.39 3.10
N LEU A 42 -1.09 -5.25 3.68
CA LEU A 42 0.30 -4.85 3.94
C LEU A 42 0.94 -5.58 5.12
N LEU A 43 0.16 -6.27 5.96
CA LEU A 43 0.67 -7.09 7.07
C LEU A 43 1.04 -8.49 6.61
N THR A 44 0.27 -9.06 5.67
CA THR A 44 0.46 -10.44 5.20
C THR A 44 1.06 -10.53 3.80
N GLY A 45 1.00 -9.44 3.02
CA GLY A 45 1.36 -9.43 1.60
C GLY A 45 0.29 -10.06 0.71
N LYS A 46 -0.88 -10.45 1.25
CA LYS A 46 -1.92 -11.12 0.47
C LYS A 46 -2.64 -10.14 -0.45
N LEU A 47 -2.86 -10.55 -1.70
CA LEU A 47 -3.73 -9.86 -2.65
C LEU A 47 -5.11 -10.53 -2.69
N THR A 48 -6.15 -9.75 -2.95
CA THR A 48 -7.52 -10.26 -3.13
C THR A 48 -8.20 -9.50 -4.27
N PRO A 49 -8.56 -10.17 -5.38
CA PRO A 49 -8.36 -11.59 -5.65
C PRO A 49 -6.87 -11.97 -5.79
N ASP A 50 -6.57 -13.27 -5.73
CA ASP A 50 -5.20 -13.78 -5.88
C ASP A 50 -4.67 -13.50 -7.30
N MET A 51 -3.43 -13.03 -7.41
CA MET A 51 -2.81 -12.51 -8.66
C MET A 51 -1.41 -13.11 -8.91
N GLU A 52 -1.23 -14.40 -8.62
CA GLU A 52 0.08 -15.06 -8.65
C GLU A 52 0.84 -14.88 -9.98
N GLY A 53 2.11 -14.49 -9.88
CA GLY A 53 3.04 -14.39 -11.00
C GLY A 53 2.98 -13.08 -11.80
N ASP A 54 2.09 -12.15 -11.43
CA ASP A 54 1.89 -10.86 -12.11
C ASP A 54 2.89 -9.78 -11.60
N ASP A 55 3.18 -8.78 -12.43
CA ASP A 55 3.92 -7.58 -12.07
C ASP A 55 3.21 -6.81 -10.93
N VAL A 56 1.87 -6.90 -10.88
CA VAL A 56 1.05 -6.44 -9.76
C VAL A 56 1.51 -7.06 -8.44
N GLU A 57 1.55 -8.39 -8.35
CA GLU A 57 1.97 -9.09 -7.13
C GLU A 57 3.38 -8.65 -6.71
N ARG A 58 4.33 -8.65 -7.64
CA ARG A 58 5.72 -8.25 -7.35
C ARG A 58 5.83 -6.83 -6.81
N TYR A 59 5.12 -5.89 -7.43
CA TYR A 59 5.11 -4.51 -7.01
C TYR A 59 4.56 -4.35 -5.60
N TYR A 60 3.39 -4.95 -5.31
CA TYR A 60 2.75 -4.83 -4.01
C TYR A 60 3.45 -5.63 -2.91
N MET A 61 4.13 -6.72 -3.26
CA MET A 61 5.05 -7.42 -2.36
C MET A 61 6.25 -6.54 -1.96
N SER A 62 6.74 -5.67 -2.86
CA SER A 62 7.78 -4.70 -2.51
C SER A 62 7.26 -3.62 -1.54
N ILE A 63 6.01 -3.16 -1.72
CA ILE A 63 5.37 -2.23 -0.79
C ILE A 63 5.14 -2.89 0.58
N HIS A 64 4.71 -4.15 0.62
CA HIS A 64 4.59 -4.93 1.86
C HIS A 64 5.93 -4.98 2.63
N LYS A 65 7.03 -5.33 1.94
CA LYS A 65 8.38 -5.32 2.55
C LYS A 65 8.76 -3.94 3.07
N TRP A 66 8.60 -2.90 2.25
CA TRP A 66 8.87 -1.52 2.64
C TRP A 66 8.06 -1.10 3.89
N PHE A 67 6.79 -1.51 3.97
CA PHE A 67 5.92 -1.20 5.10
C PHE A 67 6.45 -1.81 6.40
N HIS A 68 6.88 -3.07 6.35
CA HIS A 68 7.48 -3.76 7.50
C HIS A 68 8.80 -3.12 7.94
N GLU A 69 9.58 -2.56 7.01
CA GLU A 69 10.83 -1.88 7.33
C GLU A 69 10.65 -0.46 7.88
N VAL A 70 9.68 0.30 7.36
CA VAL A 70 9.51 1.71 7.72
C VAL A 70 8.88 1.88 9.10
N LEU A 71 8.00 0.97 9.50
CA LEU A 71 7.30 1.05 10.80
C LEU A 71 8.28 1.08 11.99
N PRO A 72 9.24 0.13 12.14
CA PRO A 72 10.23 0.19 13.21
C PRO A 72 11.15 1.42 13.13
N LYS A 73 11.56 1.83 11.92
CA LYS A 73 12.38 3.04 11.70
C LYS A 73 11.66 4.30 12.20
N GLU A 74 10.34 4.33 12.08
CA GLU A 74 9.47 5.39 12.59
C GLU A 74 9.02 5.17 14.05
N GLY A 75 9.55 4.16 14.74
CA GLY A 75 9.22 3.84 16.13
C GLY A 75 7.78 3.38 16.35
N ILE A 76 7.20 2.72 15.35
CA ILE A 76 5.85 2.16 15.37
C ILE A 76 5.98 0.63 15.37
N PRO A 77 5.57 -0.04 16.46
CA PRO A 77 5.57 -1.49 16.52
C PRO A 77 4.54 -2.08 15.54
N LEU A 78 4.90 -3.15 14.82
CA LEU A 78 4.01 -3.78 13.83
C LEU A 78 2.74 -4.36 14.49
N ASP A 79 2.87 -4.90 15.70
CA ASP A 79 1.78 -5.41 16.54
C ASP A 79 0.78 -4.33 16.99
N SER A 80 1.14 -3.05 16.86
CA SER A 80 0.20 -1.94 17.08
C SER A 80 -0.73 -1.68 15.90
N ILE A 81 -0.48 -2.32 14.75
CA ILE A 81 -1.29 -2.21 13.53
C ILE A 81 -2.32 -3.34 13.52
N GLU A 82 -3.59 -2.96 13.58
CA GLU A 82 -4.73 -3.89 13.56
C GLU A 82 -5.09 -4.31 12.12
N LYS A 83 -4.96 -3.37 11.18
CA LYS A 83 -5.21 -3.57 9.75
C LYS A 83 -4.35 -2.59 8.96
N ALA A 84 -3.76 -3.02 7.85
CA ALA A 84 -3.14 -2.12 6.89
C ALA A 84 -3.41 -2.64 5.49
N VAL A 85 -4.18 -1.89 4.70
CA VAL A 85 -4.57 -2.33 3.34
C VAL A 85 -4.36 -1.22 2.33
N ILE A 86 -3.98 -1.62 1.11
CA ILE A 86 -4.12 -0.80 -0.08
C ILE A 86 -5.32 -1.32 -0.86
N GLN A 87 -6.25 -0.43 -1.20
CA GLN A 87 -7.39 -0.73 -2.04
C GLN A 87 -7.21 -0.01 -3.37
N LEU A 88 -7.23 -0.79 -4.44
CA LEU A 88 -7.19 -0.31 -5.81
C LEU A 88 -8.57 -0.52 -6.41
N SER A 89 -9.15 0.56 -6.91
CA SER A 89 -10.42 0.51 -7.63
C SER A 89 -10.27 1.20 -8.98
N PRO A 90 -11.21 1.03 -9.91
CA PRO A 90 -11.19 1.77 -11.18
C PRO A 90 -11.20 3.31 -11.03
N LYS A 91 -11.51 3.84 -9.84
CA LYS A 91 -11.70 5.28 -9.60
C LYS A 91 -10.57 5.91 -8.77
N GLU A 92 -10.01 5.14 -7.86
CA GLU A 92 -9.02 5.63 -6.90
C GLU A 92 -8.19 4.51 -6.30
N LYS A 93 -7.01 4.91 -5.80
CA LYS A 93 -6.13 4.14 -4.92
C LYS A 93 -6.24 4.70 -3.51
N LYS A 94 -6.42 3.82 -2.53
CA LYS A 94 -6.50 4.15 -1.10
C LYS A 94 -5.51 3.32 -0.31
N CYS A 95 -4.92 3.90 0.72
CA CYS A 95 -4.30 3.15 1.81
C CYS A 95 -5.03 3.46 3.10
N ILE A 96 -5.35 2.41 3.85
CA ILE A 96 -6.06 2.47 5.12
C ILE A 96 -5.21 1.71 6.14
N ILE A 97 -4.82 2.39 7.21
CA ILE A 97 -4.11 1.80 8.34
C ILE A 97 -4.99 2.01 9.59
N HIS A 98 -5.33 0.92 10.27
CA HIS A 98 -5.98 0.92 11.57
C HIS A 98 -4.94 0.56 12.64
N ALA A 99 -4.83 1.41 13.65
CA ALA A 99 -3.91 1.21 14.77
C ALA A 99 -4.46 1.89 16.01
N GLN A 100 -4.44 1.20 17.15
CA GLN A 100 -4.89 1.71 18.45
C GLN A 100 -6.34 2.26 18.41
N GLY A 101 -7.24 1.56 17.72
CA GLY A 101 -8.64 1.96 17.54
C GLY A 101 -8.84 3.23 16.70
N ARG A 102 -7.86 3.63 15.89
CA ARG A 102 -7.93 4.81 15.01
C ARG A 102 -7.63 4.45 13.55
N GLU A 103 -8.34 5.11 12.65
CA GLU A 103 -8.13 5.01 11.20
C GLU A 103 -7.24 6.14 10.68
N PHE A 104 -6.24 5.77 9.88
CA PHE A 104 -5.40 6.67 9.09
C PHE A 104 -5.55 6.29 7.63
N LYS A 105 -5.96 7.25 6.80
CA LYS A 105 -6.18 7.02 5.38
C LYS A 105 -5.51 8.06 4.50
N ALA A 106 -5.11 7.60 3.32
CA ALA A 106 -4.67 8.43 2.21
C ALA A 106 -5.32 7.90 0.94
N SER A 107 -5.69 8.80 0.03
CA SER A 107 -6.30 8.45 -1.25
C SER A 107 -5.76 9.32 -2.39
N VAL A 108 -5.70 8.74 -3.58
CA VAL A 108 -5.39 9.42 -4.84
C VAL A 108 -6.41 8.95 -5.87
N SER A 109 -7.15 9.89 -6.46
CA SER A 109 -8.08 9.60 -7.55
C SER A 109 -7.33 9.58 -8.88
N PHE A 110 -7.69 8.65 -9.76
CA PHE A 110 -7.20 8.68 -11.14
C PHE A 110 -7.85 9.89 -11.82
N LYS A 111 -7.05 10.86 -12.31
CA LYS A 111 -7.59 11.93 -13.15
C LYS A 111 -8.18 11.27 -14.38
N LYS A 112 -9.49 11.44 -14.61
CA LYS A 112 -10.07 11.27 -15.94
C LYS A 112 -9.27 12.20 -16.88
N SER A 113 -8.47 11.61 -17.77
CA SER A 113 -7.99 12.34 -18.94
C SER A 113 -9.17 12.65 -19.87
#